data_AF-A0A6P3XNJ6-F1
#
_entry.id   AF-A0A6P3XNJ6-F1
#
_cell.length_a   1.000
_cell.length_b   1.000
_cell.length_c   1.000
_cell.angle_alpha   90.00
_cell.angle_beta   90.00
_cell.angle_gamma   90.00
#
_symmetry.space_group_name_H-M   'P 1'
#
loop_
_entity.id
_entity.type
_entity.pdbx_description
1 polymer ?
#
loop_
_entity_poly.entity_id
_entity_poly.type
_entity_poly.pdbx_seq_one_letter_code
_entity_poly.pdbx_strand_id
1 'polypeptide(L)'
;MIALLTRRASGGGLRKSVSRILDHRNSSAAAASKRTKMSKLSPEERKESLNPLLSTGWTVQPDRDAIYKEFVFTNFNEAFGFMTRVALQAEKMNHHPEWFNVYNKVNVTLSSHDVNGLSQRDVKLATFIDKVAAGTGK
;
A
#
# COMPACT_ATOMS: atom_id res chain seq x y z
N MET A 1 11.36 7.27 80.10
CA MET A 1 10.90 8.63 80.50
C MET A 1 10.57 9.39 79.22
N ILE A 2 9.36 9.24 78.67
CA ILE A 2 8.16 10.07 78.92
C ILE A 2 8.43 11.56 78.69
N ALA A 3 8.05 12.04 77.50
CA ALA A 3 7.57 13.41 77.28
C ALA A 3 6.47 13.31 76.20
N LEU A 4 5.20 13.34 76.60
CA LEU A 4 4.34 14.54 76.62
C LEU A 4 3.98 15.03 75.20
N LEU A 5 2.72 14.80 74.78
CA LEU A 5 1.69 15.86 74.77
C LEU A 5 0.45 15.39 74.00
N THR A 6 -0.59 15.12 74.78
CA THR A 6 -1.98 14.91 74.41
C THR A 6 -2.69 16.25 74.26
N ARG A 7 -3.30 16.51 73.09
CA ARG A 7 -4.76 16.67 72.89
C ARG A 7 -5.09 17.51 71.65
N ARG A 8 -6.01 16.95 70.87
CA ARG A 8 -6.76 17.57 69.77
C ARG A 8 -7.98 18.33 70.28
N ALA A 9 -8.29 19.42 69.58
CA ALA A 9 -9.61 19.87 69.12
C ALA A 9 -9.31 20.99 68.10
N SER A 10 -10.03 21.29 67.02
CA SER A 10 -11.19 20.77 66.32
C SER A 10 -11.09 21.38 64.91
N GLY A 11 -11.76 20.84 63.90
CA GLY A 11 -11.82 21.52 62.60
C GLY A 11 -12.45 20.63 61.54
N GLY A 12 -13.67 20.99 61.14
CA GLY A 12 -14.52 20.25 60.22
C GLY A 12 -13.96 20.11 58.81
N GLY A 13 -14.67 19.35 57.98
CA GLY A 13 -14.45 19.40 56.53
C GLY A 13 -14.65 18.08 55.82
N LEU A 14 -15.90 17.61 55.77
CA LEU A 14 -16.37 16.67 54.77
C LEU A 14 -16.17 17.29 53.37
N ARG A 15 -15.29 16.74 52.51
CA ARG A 15 -15.40 16.82 51.03
C ARG A 15 -14.35 15.98 50.30
N LYS A 16 -14.85 14.87 49.74
CA LYS A 16 -14.56 14.28 48.41
C LYS A 16 -13.16 14.51 47.82
N SER A 17 -12.35 13.45 47.77
CA SER A 17 -11.56 13.09 46.58
C SER A 17 -10.73 11.83 46.84
N VAL A 18 -11.32 10.67 46.55
CA VAL A 18 -10.55 9.45 46.29
C VAL A 18 -11.12 8.82 45.02
N SER A 19 -10.68 9.31 43.87
CA SER A 19 -10.58 8.53 42.64
C SER A 19 -9.16 8.71 42.12
N ARG A 20 -8.24 8.05 42.82
CA ARG A 20 -6.86 7.84 42.39
C ARG A 20 -6.85 6.45 41.76
N ILE A 21 -7.33 6.34 40.52
CA ILE A 21 -7.25 5.13 39.71
C ILE A 21 -6.76 5.54 38.32
N LEU A 22 -5.44 5.39 38.16
CA LEU A 22 -4.71 5.06 36.94
C LEU A 22 -4.55 6.15 35.87
N ASP A 23 -3.48 6.92 36.07
CA ASP A 23 -2.59 7.41 35.02
C ASP A 23 -2.17 6.25 34.10
N HIS A 24 -2.93 5.99 33.04
CA HIS A 24 -2.46 5.29 31.83
C HIS A 24 -2.83 6.13 30.61
N ARG A 25 -2.37 7.39 30.64
CA ARG A 25 -2.24 8.21 29.45
C ARG A 25 -1.03 7.71 28.64
N ASN A 26 -1.33 7.30 27.41
CA ASN A 26 -0.56 7.66 26.23
C ASN A 26 0.76 6.91 25.96
N SER A 27 0.66 5.67 25.45
CA SER A 27 1.80 4.93 24.88
C SER A 27 1.53 4.31 23.49
N SER A 28 0.68 4.92 22.66
CA SER A 28 0.61 4.56 21.23
C SER A 28 0.82 5.71 20.24
N ALA A 29 1.21 6.89 20.73
CA ALA A 29 1.56 8.04 19.87
C ALA A 29 3.02 8.00 19.36
N ALA A 30 3.58 6.81 19.13
CA ALA A 30 4.95 6.65 18.63
C ALA A 30 5.04 5.51 17.60
N ALA A 31 4.25 5.63 16.53
CA ALA A 31 4.60 5.24 15.16
C ALA A 31 3.39 5.49 14.25
N ALA A 32 2.94 6.73 14.16
CA ALA A 32 2.11 7.12 13.03
C ALA A 32 3.01 7.06 11.79
N SER A 33 2.95 5.94 11.05
CA SER A 33 3.52 5.85 9.71
C SER A 33 3.02 7.05 8.93
N LYS A 34 3.93 7.98 8.61
CA LYS A 34 3.65 9.17 7.82
C LYS A 34 3.10 8.65 6.50
N ARG A 35 1.77 8.65 6.32
CA ARG A 35 1.10 8.23 5.08
C ARG A 35 1.68 9.10 3.97
N THR A 36 2.68 8.59 3.28
CA THR A 36 3.31 9.30 2.17
C THR A 36 2.24 9.42 1.11
N LYS A 37 1.85 10.66 0.79
CA LYS A 37 0.97 10.93 -0.34
C LYS A 37 1.63 10.29 -1.57
N MET A 38 0.89 9.48 -2.31
CA MET A 38 1.38 8.89 -3.55
C MET A 38 1.88 10.01 -4.46
N SER A 39 3.08 9.85 -5.00
CA SER A 39 3.70 10.79 -5.92
C SER A 39 3.97 10.11 -7.26
N LYS A 40 3.98 10.95 -8.30
CA LYS A 40 4.47 10.60 -9.63
C LYS A 40 5.97 10.28 -9.54
N LEU A 41 6.43 9.27 -10.29
CA LEU A 41 7.84 8.89 -10.33
C LEU A 41 8.69 10.01 -10.95
N SER A 42 9.77 10.37 -10.27
CA SER A 42 10.80 11.27 -10.79
C SER A 42 11.56 10.64 -11.97
N PRO A 43 12.26 11.43 -12.80
CA PRO A 43 13.12 10.89 -13.86
C PRO A 43 14.15 9.85 -13.36
N GLU A 44 14.73 10.07 -12.18
CA GLU A 44 15.71 9.21 -11.54
C GLU A 44 15.05 7.90 -11.06
N GLU A 45 13.91 8.02 -10.35
CA GLU A 45 13.14 6.85 -9.89
C GLU A 45 12.68 5.97 -11.06
N ARG A 46 12.30 6.59 -12.19
CA ARG A 46 11.93 5.88 -13.42
C ARG A 46 13.08 5.06 -13.97
N LYS A 47 14.28 5.64 -14.03
CA LYS A 47 15.47 4.95 -14.55
C LYS A 47 15.74 3.68 -13.74
N GLU A 48 15.65 3.75 -12.42
CA GLU A 48 15.88 2.59 -11.57
C GLU A 48 14.72 1.58 -11.61
N SER A 49 13.48 2.07 -11.51
CA SER A 49 12.30 1.23 -11.33
C SER A 49 11.75 0.62 -12.61
N LEU A 50 11.91 1.28 -13.76
CA LEU A 50 11.36 0.81 -15.04
C LEU A 50 12.32 -0.10 -15.79
N ASN A 51 13.64 0.07 -15.66
CA ASN A 51 14.62 -0.74 -16.39
C ASN A 51 14.37 -2.26 -16.29
N PRO A 52 14.05 -2.84 -15.11
CA PRO A 52 13.72 -4.26 -15.00
C PRO A 52 12.43 -4.66 -15.74
N LEU A 53 11.45 -3.76 -15.85
CA LEU A 53 10.20 -4.03 -16.58
C LEU A 53 10.40 -3.89 -18.09
N LEU A 54 11.22 -2.92 -18.52
CA LEU A 54 11.55 -2.75 -19.93
C LEU A 54 12.30 -3.96 -20.48
N SER A 55 13.19 -4.57 -19.69
CA SER A 55 13.90 -5.79 -20.10
C SER A 55 13.01 -7.03 -20.21
N THR A 56 11.84 -7.03 -19.56
CA THR A 56 10.84 -8.11 -19.67
C THR A 56 9.76 -7.81 -20.71
N GLY A 57 9.90 -6.74 -21.51
CA GLY A 57 9.01 -6.42 -22.63
C GLY A 57 7.88 -5.45 -22.31
N TRP A 58 7.91 -4.77 -21.15
CA TRP A 58 7.08 -3.58 -20.97
C TRP A 58 7.64 -2.43 -21.79
N THR A 59 6.77 -1.51 -22.23
CA THR A 59 7.14 -0.31 -22.98
C THR A 59 6.49 0.92 -22.36
N VAL A 60 7.18 2.06 -22.42
CA VAL A 60 6.56 3.37 -22.11
C VAL A 60 5.70 3.79 -23.30
N GLN A 61 4.49 4.24 -23.03
CA GLN A 61 3.58 4.75 -24.07
C GLN A 61 4.05 6.14 -24.55
N PRO A 62 4.05 6.43 -25.86
CA PRO A 62 4.56 7.70 -26.40
C PRO A 62 3.65 8.90 -26.05
N ASP A 63 2.34 8.69 -26.06
CA ASP A 63 1.34 9.76 -25.94
C ASP A 63 0.72 9.86 -24.54
N ARG A 64 1.14 8.97 -23.62
CA ARG A 64 0.59 8.90 -22.26
C ARG A 64 1.65 8.45 -21.28
N ASP A 65 1.65 9.04 -20.10
CA ASP A 65 2.53 8.62 -19.01
C ASP A 65 2.03 7.31 -18.36
N ALA A 66 2.28 6.22 -19.07
CA ALA A 66 1.84 4.88 -18.77
C ALA A 66 2.86 3.85 -19.28
N ILE A 67 2.81 2.65 -18.72
CA ILE A 67 3.53 1.49 -19.25
C ILE A 67 2.55 0.47 -19.81
N TYR A 68 3.01 -0.30 -20.79
CA TYR A 68 2.19 -1.25 -21.52
C TYR A 68 2.93 -2.55 -21.79
N LYS A 69 2.20 -3.67 -21.84
CA LYS A 69 2.70 -4.96 -22.31
C LYS A 69 1.57 -5.84 -22.85
N GLU A 70 1.85 -6.57 -23.92
CA GLU A 70 0.99 -7.66 -24.40
C GLU A 70 1.47 -9.00 -23.81
N PHE A 71 0.54 -9.76 -23.26
CA PHE A 71 0.75 -11.13 -22.82
C PHE A 71 -0.01 -12.09 -23.74
N VAL A 72 0.64 -13.17 -24.15
CA VAL A 72 0.06 -14.21 -25.00
C VAL A 72 0.18 -15.54 -24.27
N PHE A 73 -0.93 -16.28 -24.20
CA PHE A 73 -1.07 -17.58 -23.52
C PHE A 73 -1.44 -18.68 -24.52
N THR A 74 -1.51 -19.93 -24.08
CA THR A 74 -1.89 -21.04 -24.97
C THR A 74 -3.35 -20.95 -25.40
N ASN A 75 -4.23 -20.53 -24.48
CA ASN A 75 -5.68 -20.52 -24.68
C ASN A 75 -6.36 -19.50 -23.75
N PHE A 76 -7.68 -19.36 -23.90
CA PHE A 76 -8.47 -18.44 -23.07
C PHE A 76 -8.49 -18.81 -21.58
N ASN A 77 -8.48 -20.10 -21.22
CA ASN A 77 -8.54 -20.52 -19.83
C ASN A 77 -7.29 -20.06 -19.06
N GLU A 78 -6.11 -20.22 -19.66
CA GLU A 78 -4.85 -19.71 -19.11
C GLU A 78 -4.83 -18.19 -18.99
N ALA A 79 -5.25 -17.48 -20.05
CA ALA A 79 -5.33 -16.03 -20.04
C ALA A 79 -6.26 -15.53 -18.91
N PHE A 80 -7.44 -16.13 -18.76
CA PHE A 80 -8.40 -15.75 -17.74
C PHE A 80 -7.94 -16.14 -16.32
N GLY A 81 -7.21 -17.25 -16.18
CA GLY A 81 -6.56 -17.64 -14.92
C GLY A 81 -5.48 -16.64 -14.49
N PHE A 82 -4.66 -16.17 -15.45
CA PHE A 82 -3.73 -15.06 -15.24
C PHE A 82 -4.47 -13.79 -14.80
N MET A 83 -5.51 -13.38 -15.54
CA MET A 83 -6.32 -12.19 -15.23
C MET A 83 -6.92 -12.26 -13.82
N THR A 84 -7.45 -13.42 -13.43
CA THR A 84 -8.04 -13.62 -12.09
C THR A 84 -7.03 -13.37 -10.98
N ARG A 85 -5.80 -13.89 -11.11
CA ARG A 85 -4.74 -13.67 -10.12
C ARG A 85 -4.32 -12.21 -10.05
N VAL A 86 -4.25 -11.53 -11.19
CA VAL A 86 -3.96 -10.08 -11.26
C VAL A 86 -5.06 -9.27 -10.60
N ALA A 87 -6.34 -9.60 -10.84
CA ALA A 87 -7.49 -8.91 -10.24
C ALA A 87 -7.47 -8.97 -8.71
N LEU A 88 -7.16 -10.14 -8.13
CA LEU A 88 -7.06 -10.29 -6.66
C LEU A 88 -5.96 -9.40 -6.05
N GLN A 89 -4.81 -9.30 -6.73
CA GLN A 89 -3.72 -8.45 -6.25
C GLN A 89 -4.03 -6.96 -6.48
N ALA A 90 -4.63 -6.61 -7.62
CA ALA A 90 -5.07 -5.25 -7.92
C ALA A 90 -6.02 -4.72 -6.85
N GLU A 91 -7.00 -5.55 -6.44
CA GLU A 91 -7.95 -5.19 -5.37
C GLU A 91 -7.24 -5.00 -4.02
N LYS A 92 -6.34 -5.91 -3.64
CA LYS A 92 -5.53 -5.76 -2.42
C LYS A 92 -4.69 -4.49 -2.43
N MET A 93 -4.22 -4.06 -3.59
CA MET A 93 -3.43 -2.84 -3.78
C MET A 93 -4.30 -1.57 -3.89
N ASN A 94 -5.61 -1.72 -4.10
CA ASN A 94 -6.50 -0.66 -4.57
C ASN A 94 -5.89 0.09 -5.76
N HIS A 95 -5.41 -0.67 -6.74
CA HIS A 95 -4.79 -0.16 -7.97
C HIS A 95 -5.07 -1.14 -9.10
N HIS A 96 -5.87 -0.71 -10.08
CA HIS A 96 -6.43 -1.60 -11.10
C HIS A 96 -5.77 -1.36 -12.47
N PRO A 97 -5.54 -2.42 -13.25
CA PRO A 97 -5.04 -2.27 -14.61
C PRO A 97 -6.13 -1.76 -15.56
N GLU A 98 -5.72 -1.06 -16.61
CA GLU A 98 -6.51 -0.94 -17.82
C GLU A 98 -6.10 -2.08 -18.75
N TRP A 99 -7.04 -2.93 -19.16
CA TRP A 99 -6.71 -4.04 -20.03
C TRP A 99 -7.75 -4.32 -21.11
N PHE A 100 -7.30 -4.99 -22.15
CA PHE A 100 -8.12 -5.51 -23.23
C PHE A 100 -7.74 -6.97 -23.44
N ASN A 101 -8.72 -7.86 -23.50
CA ASN A 101 -8.49 -9.29 -23.71
C ASN A 101 -9.28 -9.79 -24.92
N VAL A 102 -8.58 -10.53 -25.79
CA VAL A 102 -9.17 -11.28 -26.90
C VAL A 102 -8.59 -12.69 -26.86
N TYR A 103 -9.41 -13.67 -26.49
CA TYR A 103 -9.01 -15.07 -26.39
C TYR A 103 -7.75 -15.24 -25.52
N ASN A 104 -6.63 -15.65 -26.11
CA ASN A 104 -5.38 -15.94 -25.43
C ASN A 104 -4.45 -14.72 -25.30
N LYS A 105 -4.88 -13.51 -25.71
CA LYS A 105 -4.08 -12.28 -25.62
C LYS A 105 -4.65 -11.33 -24.59
N VAL A 106 -3.80 -10.78 -23.73
CA VAL A 106 -4.15 -9.77 -22.74
C VAL A 106 -3.20 -8.59 -22.87
N ASN A 107 -3.74 -7.46 -23.31
CA ASN A 107 -3.03 -6.20 -23.46
C ASN A 107 -3.23 -5.39 -22.17
N VAL A 108 -2.16 -5.08 -21.45
CA VAL A 108 -2.22 -4.40 -20.15
C VAL A 108 -1.56 -3.03 -20.24
N THR A 109 -2.25 -1.99 -19.77
CA THR A 109 -1.74 -0.63 -19.56
C THR A 109 -1.84 -0.25 -18.09
N LEU A 110 -0.79 0.36 -17.54
CA LEU A 110 -0.74 0.83 -16.16
C LEU A 110 -0.37 2.31 -16.08
N SER A 111 -1.16 3.07 -15.33
CA SER A 111 -0.93 4.47 -14.97
C SER A 111 -1.72 4.77 -13.70
N SER A 112 -1.26 5.72 -12.90
CA SER A 112 -1.94 6.15 -11.68
C SER A 112 -2.72 7.45 -11.93
N HIS A 113 -4.05 7.37 -11.87
CA HIS A 113 -4.95 8.51 -12.11
C HIS A 113 -4.80 9.63 -11.07
N ASP A 114 -4.52 9.29 -9.81
CA ASP A 114 -4.39 10.24 -8.70
C ASP A 114 -3.18 11.19 -8.84
N VAL A 115 -2.17 10.77 -9.59
CA VAL A 115 -0.96 11.55 -9.85
C VAL A 115 -0.77 11.89 -11.34
N ASN A 116 -1.76 11.60 -12.19
CA ASN A 116 -1.72 11.80 -13.64
C ASN A 116 -0.43 11.27 -14.27
N GLY A 117 -0.09 10.01 -13.99
CA GLY A 117 1.13 9.41 -14.52
C GLY A 117 1.59 8.17 -13.78
N LEU A 118 2.82 7.74 -14.07
CA LEU A 118 3.41 6.57 -13.43
C LEU A 118 3.74 6.85 -11.96
N SER A 119 3.37 5.93 -11.09
CA SER A 119 3.72 5.90 -9.67
C SER A 119 4.36 4.56 -9.30
N GLN A 120 4.80 4.45 -8.04
CA GLN A 120 5.31 3.19 -7.50
C GLN A 120 4.25 2.05 -7.51
N ARG A 121 2.95 2.37 -7.55
CA ARG A 121 1.88 1.35 -7.64
C ARG A 121 1.91 0.65 -8.99
N ASP A 122 2.13 1.39 -10.07
CA ASP A 122 2.24 0.84 -11.42
C ASP A 122 3.41 -0.14 -11.52
N VAL A 123 4.59 0.26 -11.00
CA VAL A 123 5.79 -0.61 -10.97
C VAL A 123 5.53 -1.88 -10.17
N LYS A 124 4.91 -1.76 -8.99
CA LYS A 124 4.61 -2.90 -8.11
C LYS A 124 3.63 -3.86 -8.78
N LEU A 125 2.58 -3.34 -9.40
CA LEU A 125 1.59 -4.17 -10.09
C LEU A 125 2.19 -4.83 -11.33
N ALA A 126 2.93 -4.09 -12.16
CA ALA A 126 3.65 -4.64 -13.32
C ALA A 126 4.58 -5.79 -12.94
N THR A 127 5.36 -5.61 -11.86
CA THR A 127 6.28 -6.62 -11.34
C THR A 127 5.52 -7.88 -10.88
N PHE A 128 4.36 -7.71 -10.25
CA PHE A 128 3.51 -8.83 -9.86
C PHE A 128 2.93 -9.54 -11.09
N ILE A 129 2.43 -8.80 -12.06
CA ILE A 129 1.89 -9.32 -13.32
C ILE A 129 2.92 -10.19 -14.04
N ASP A 130 4.18 -9.74 -14.16
CA ASP A 130 5.26 -10.53 -14.75
C ASP A 130 5.50 -11.85 -14.01
N LYS A 131 5.45 -11.85 -12.68
CA LYS A 131 5.58 -13.07 -11.86
C LYS A 131 4.43 -14.06 -12.12
N VAL A 132 3.20 -13.57 -12.23
CA VAL A 132 2.03 -14.42 -12.53
C VAL A 132 2.14 -15.00 -13.95
N ALA A 133 2.54 -14.18 -14.92
CA ALA A 133 2.72 -14.61 -16.30
C ALA A 133 3.79 -15.69 -16.43
N ALA A 134 4.93 -15.57 -15.71
CA ALA A 134 5.99 -16.57 -15.72
C ALA A 134 5.57 -17.93 -15.13
N GLY A 135 4.56 -17.96 -14.25
CA GLY A 135 4.01 -19.18 -13.66
C GLY A 135 2.83 -19.80 -14.43
N THR A 136 2.46 -19.22 -15.58
CA THR A 136 1.41 -19.74 -16.48
C THR A 136 2.13 -20.33 -17.69
N GLY A 137 1.76 -21.54 -18.11
CA GLY A 137 2.42 -22.26 -19.21
C GLY A 137 2.54 -21.39 -20.46
N LYS A 138 3.72 -21.40 -21.09
CA LYS A 138 3.95 -20.76 -22.40
C LYS A 138 3.51 -21.68 -23.52
#